data_AF-A0A923WZY4-F1
#
_entry.id   AF-A0A923WZY4-F1
#
_cell.length_a   1.000
_cell.length_b   1.000
_cell.length_c   1.000
_cell.angle_alpha   90.00
_cell.angle_beta   90.00
_cell.angle_gamma   90.00
#
_symmetry.space_group_name_H-M   'P 1'
#
loop_
_entity.id
_entity.type
_entity.pdbx_description
1 polymer ?
#
loop_
_entity_poly.entity_id
_entity_poly.type
_entity_poly.pdbx_seq_one_letter_code
_entity_poly.pdbx_strand_id
1 'polypeptide(L)'
;MTEELYYYEVAPLRIVRAGSSTFTYASSARLNIGQIVTIEVGKKIVIGLIMATTTKPSYATKPVSSVIESTPLPTSLVQLAIWLADYYTTPLATVLQTVLPRGLDKVRRTKEKQAHTSKRNRTTIVFNPDQKRAVTEINASSDGTIILQGVTGSGKTEVYKELARQAVAGSKSVIVLVPEISLTSQIISEFLYDFPNVVVTHSHMTEAQRHTVWKQVLEATEPQVVIGPRSALFMPVPDLGIIIIDEAHEPS
;
A
#
# COMPACT_ATOMS: atom_id res chain seq x y z
N MET A 1 3.24 4.58 -41.81
CA MET A 1 2.94 5.46 -40.65
C MET A 1 3.95 5.10 -39.57
N THR A 2 4.79 6.03 -39.13
CA THR A 2 5.67 5.81 -37.98
C THR A 2 4.81 5.72 -36.72
N GLU A 3 4.81 4.56 -36.05
CA GLU A 3 4.14 4.40 -34.76
C GLU A 3 4.71 5.42 -33.77
N GLU A 4 3.81 6.20 -33.14
CA GLU A 4 4.19 7.15 -32.10
C GLU A 4 4.66 6.36 -30.87
N LEU A 5 5.89 6.61 -30.44
CA LEU A 5 6.48 5.97 -29.27
C LEU A 5 6.43 6.90 -28.06
N TYR A 6 6.05 6.33 -26.92
CA TYR A 6 6.11 6.96 -25.61
C TYR A 6 7.37 6.50 -24.88
N TYR A 7 7.96 7.37 -24.06
CA TYR A 7 9.22 7.11 -23.36
C TYR A 7 9.05 7.25 -21.85
N TYR A 8 9.68 6.35 -21.10
CA TYR A 8 9.53 6.23 -19.65
C TYR A 8 10.85 5.95 -18.95
N GLU A 9 11.02 6.52 -17.76
CA GLU A 9 12.03 6.10 -16.79
C GLU A 9 11.52 4.90 -16.00
N VAL A 10 12.21 3.77 -16.09
CA VAL A 10 11.81 2.52 -15.44
C VAL A 10 12.87 2.10 -14.42
N ALA A 11 12.45 1.88 -13.17
CA ALA A 11 13.30 1.37 -12.10
C ALA A 11 13.25 -0.17 -12.06
N PRO A 12 14.35 -0.90 -12.34
CA PRO A 12 14.38 -2.35 -12.18
C PRO A 12 14.34 -2.75 -10.70
N LEU A 13 13.68 -3.87 -10.38
CA LEU A 13 13.67 -4.49 -9.05
C LEU A 13 14.98 -5.22 -8.72
N ARG A 14 16.11 -4.79 -9.29
CA ARG A 14 17.45 -5.28 -8.98
C ARG A 14 18.46 -4.19 -9.27
N ILE A 15 19.56 -4.20 -8.53
CA ILE A 15 20.66 -3.27 -8.78
C ILE A 15 21.31 -3.66 -10.11
N VAL A 16 21.33 -2.73 -11.06
CA VAL A 16 21.91 -2.92 -12.40
C VAL A 16 23.28 -2.26 -12.51
N ARG A 17 23.39 -1.00 -12.08
CA ARG A 17 24.63 -0.22 -12.08
C ARG A 17 24.66 0.65 -10.82
N ALA A 18 25.82 0.76 -10.19
CA ALA A 18 26.02 1.68 -9.08
C ALA A 18 25.73 3.13 -9.54
N GLY A 19 24.88 3.85 -8.80
CA GLY A 19 24.55 5.26 -9.07
C GLY A 19 23.42 5.51 -10.10
N SER A 20 22.79 4.48 -10.66
CA SER A 20 21.63 4.65 -11.56
C SER A 20 20.43 3.84 -11.06
N SER A 21 19.35 4.53 -10.73
CA SER A 21 18.11 3.93 -10.19
C SER A 21 17.06 3.65 -11.26
N THR A 22 17.12 4.34 -12.40
CA THR A 22 16.19 4.19 -13.54
C THR A 22 16.95 4.10 -14.86
N PHE A 23 16.26 3.58 -15.88
CA PHE A 23 16.74 3.55 -17.27
C PHE A 23 15.57 3.88 -18.20
N THR A 24 15.87 4.51 -19.34
CA THR A 24 14.84 4.91 -20.31
C THR A 24 14.42 3.75 -21.22
N TYR A 25 13.12 3.50 -21.31
CA TYR A 25 12.50 2.52 -22.21
C TYR A 25 11.40 3.17 -23.07
N ALA A 26 11.15 2.60 -24.24
CA ALA A 26 10.09 3.02 -25.15
C ALA A 26 8.88 2.07 -25.09
N SER A 27 7.68 2.56 -25.40
CA SER A 27 6.47 1.75 -25.56
C SER A 27 5.59 2.34 -26.66
N SER A 28 4.99 1.47 -27.47
CA SER A 28 3.94 1.87 -28.45
C SER A 28 2.59 2.12 -27.77
N ALA A 29 2.37 1.56 -26.58
CA ALA A 29 1.20 1.83 -25.75
C ALA A 29 1.47 2.95 -24.73
N ARG A 30 0.44 3.72 -24.39
CA ARG A 30 0.47 4.63 -23.24
C ARG A 30 0.44 3.83 -21.94
N LEU A 31 1.41 4.10 -21.07
CA LEU A 31 1.59 3.47 -19.78
C LEU A 31 1.53 4.56 -18.70
N ASN A 32 1.20 4.16 -17.48
CA ASN A 32 1.04 5.06 -16.34
C ASN A 32 2.20 4.90 -15.36
N ILE A 33 2.58 6.00 -14.70
CA ILE A 33 3.49 5.97 -13.55
C ILE A 33 2.91 5.02 -12.49
N GLY A 34 3.75 4.19 -11.90
CA GLY A 34 3.38 3.16 -10.94
C GLY A 34 2.99 1.81 -11.56
N GLN A 35 2.89 1.69 -12.89
CA GLN A 35 2.65 0.38 -13.51
C GLN A 35 3.88 -0.53 -13.40
N ILE A 36 3.61 -1.81 -13.14
CA ILE A 36 4.63 -2.86 -13.05
C ILE A 36 4.77 -3.51 -14.42
N VAL A 37 6.00 -3.53 -14.91
CA VAL A 37 6.34 -4.00 -16.26
C VAL A 37 7.49 -4.99 -16.23
N THR A 38 7.68 -5.72 -17.33
CA THR A 38 8.94 -6.40 -17.60
C THR A 38 9.77 -5.60 -18.60
N ILE A 39 11.08 -5.59 -18.37
CA ILE A 39 12.07 -4.89 -19.20
C ILE A 39 13.30 -5.76 -19.41
N GLU A 40 14.01 -5.56 -20.52
CA GLU A 40 15.27 -6.23 -20.76
C GLU A 40 16.44 -5.42 -20.21
N VAL A 41 17.24 -6.03 -19.33
CA VAL A 41 18.49 -5.50 -18.80
C VAL A 41 19.63 -6.43 -19.19
N GLY A 42 20.54 -5.94 -20.03
CA GLY A 42 21.57 -6.78 -20.65
C GLY A 42 20.92 -7.83 -21.55
N LYS A 43 20.98 -9.11 -21.15
CA LYS A 43 20.32 -10.26 -21.81
C LYS A 43 19.19 -10.88 -20.97
N LYS A 44 18.83 -10.29 -19.82
CA LYS A 44 17.85 -10.84 -18.88
C LYS A 44 16.58 -9.99 -18.89
N ILE A 45 15.42 -10.64 -18.88
CA ILE A 45 14.14 -9.97 -18.60
C ILE A 45 13.98 -9.87 -17.09
N VAL A 46 13.62 -8.68 -16.61
CA VAL A 46 13.50 -8.37 -15.19
C VAL A 46 12.25 -7.53 -14.96
N ILE A 47 11.73 -7.54 -13.74
CA ILE A 47 10.60 -6.70 -13.35
C ILE A 47 11.10 -5.27 -13.12
N GLY A 48 10.32 -4.29 -13.56
CA GLY A 48 10.55 -2.88 -13.31
C GLY A 48 9.25 -2.13 -12.99
N LEU A 49 9.41 -0.95 -12.42
CA LEU A 49 8.33 -0.02 -12.10
C LEU A 49 8.49 1.24 -12.94
N ILE A 50 7.42 1.69 -13.60
CA ILE A 50 7.43 2.98 -14.31
C ILE A 50 7.45 4.11 -13.30
N MET A 51 8.53 4.89 -13.28
CA MET A 51 8.75 5.96 -12.31
C MET A 51 8.32 7.33 -12.85
N ALA A 52 8.54 7.58 -14.13
CA ALA A 52 8.21 8.86 -14.77
C ALA A 52 8.03 8.70 -16.28
N THR A 53 7.30 9.63 -16.89
CA THR A 53 7.35 9.86 -18.33
C THR A 53 8.58 10.71 -18.68
N THR A 54 9.11 10.53 -19.89
CA THR A 54 10.23 11.35 -20.38
C THR A 54 10.09 11.59 -21.89
N THR A 55 10.94 12.44 -22.44
CA THR A 55 11.02 12.69 -23.88
C THR A 55 11.93 11.66 -24.56
N LYS A 56 11.82 11.54 -25.88
CA LYS A 56 12.73 10.70 -26.67
C LYS A 56 14.20 11.08 -26.39
N PRO A 57 15.04 10.14 -25.92
CA PRO A 57 16.45 10.42 -25.71
C PRO A 57 17.21 10.44 -27.05
N SER A 58 18.44 10.97 -27.03
CA SER A 58 19.34 11.00 -28.18
C SER A 58 19.97 9.63 -28.52
N TYR A 59 19.84 8.67 -27.61
CA TYR A 59 20.38 7.30 -27.75
C TYR A 59 19.27 6.28 -28.00
N ALA A 60 19.64 5.10 -28.48
CA ALA A 60 18.70 4.01 -28.73
C ALA A 60 18.12 3.44 -27.41
N THR A 61 16.81 3.26 -27.37
CA THR A 61 16.10 2.67 -26.22
C THR A 61 15.59 1.27 -26.56
N LYS A 62 15.61 0.37 -25.58
CA LYS A 62 14.87 -0.90 -25.68
C LYS A 62 13.38 -0.67 -25.42
N PRO A 63 12.48 -1.51 -25.97
CA PRO A 63 11.07 -1.44 -25.64
C PRO A 63 10.79 -2.00 -24.23
N VAL A 64 9.72 -1.53 -23.61
CA VAL A 64 9.06 -2.24 -22.50
C VAL A 64 8.57 -3.59 -23.05
N SER A 65 8.90 -4.68 -22.34
CA SER A 65 8.65 -6.04 -22.85
C SER A 65 7.20 -6.48 -22.64
N SER A 66 6.63 -6.25 -21.46
CA SER A 66 5.20 -6.48 -21.18
C SER A 66 4.75 -5.73 -19.94
N VAL A 67 3.43 -5.53 -19.78
CA VAL A 67 2.82 -5.06 -18.53
C VAL A 67 2.46 -6.28 -17.68
N ILE A 68 2.88 -6.28 -16.40
CA ILE A 68 2.52 -7.32 -15.43
C ILE A 68 1.19 -6.98 -14.76
N GLU A 69 1.07 -5.75 -14.26
CA GLU A 69 -0.14 -5.24 -13.61
C GLU A 69 -0.61 -3.97 -14.33
N SER A 70 -1.86 -3.98 -14.80
CA SER A 70 -2.47 -2.85 -15.49
C SER A 70 -2.79 -1.70 -14.55
N THR A 71 -3.17 -2.00 -13.31
CA THR A 71 -3.44 -1.00 -12.28
C THR A 71 -2.11 -0.46 -11.74
N PRO A 72 -1.84 0.85 -11.84
CA PRO A 72 -0.63 1.43 -11.29
C PRO A 72 -0.66 1.42 -9.75
N LEU A 73 0.52 1.36 -9.14
CA LEU A 73 0.68 1.69 -7.74
C LEU A 73 0.18 3.11 -7.44
N PRO A 74 -0.39 3.36 -6.24
CA PRO A 74 -0.68 4.72 -5.79
C PRO A 74 0.56 5.61 -5.86
N THR A 75 0.41 6.83 -6.37
CA THR A 75 1.51 7.79 -6.53
C THR A 75 2.23 8.07 -5.20
N SER A 76 1.47 8.13 -4.10
CA SER A 76 2.02 8.30 -2.75
C SER A 76 2.97 7.16 -2.34
N LEU A 77 2.67 5.92 -2.73
CA LEU A 77 3.53 4.76 -2.45
C LEU A 77 4.82 4.80 -3.29
N VAL A 78 4.72 5.25 -4.54
CA VAL A 78 5.90 5.48 -5.41
C VAL A 78 6.79 6.58 -4.83
N GLN A 79 6.19 7.69 -4.37
CA GLN A 79 6.90 8.79 -3.73
C GLN A 79 7.55 8.36 -2.41
N LEU A 80 6.84 7.55 -1.60
CA LEU A 80 7.39 6.96 -0.38
C LEU A 80 8.62 6.11 -0.69
N ALA A 81 8.59 5.29 -1.74
CA ALA A 81 9.74 4.48 -2.13
C ALA A 81 10.97 5.33 -2.53
N ILE A 82 10.74 6.44 -3.25
CA ILE A 82 11.81 7.40 -3.60
C ILE A 82 12.37 8.04 -2.33
N TRP A 83 11.50 8.53 -1.44
CA TRP A 83 11.89 9.16 -0.19
C TRP A 83 12.68 8.20 0.71
N LEU A 84 12.24 6.95 0.84
CA LEU A 84 12.95 5.94 1.62
C LEU A 84 14.35 5.65 1.06
N ALA A 85 14.48 5.56 -0.26
CA ALA A 85 15.76 5.32 -0.90
C ALA A 85 16.75 6.47 -0.63
N ASP A 86 16.27 7.71 -0.69
CA ASP A 86 17.06 8.91 -0.41
C ASP A 86 17.41 9.01 1.08
N TYR A 87 16.39 9.01 1.95
CA TYR A 87 16.53 9.19 3.40
C TYR A 87 17.42 8.13 4.05
N TYR A 88 17.23 6.85 3.68
CA TYR A 88 18.04 5.75 4.21
C TYR A 88 19.28 5.44 3.35
N THR A 89 19.60 6.26 2.34
CA THR A 89 20.75 6.06 1.45
C THR A 89 20.83 4.62 0.93
N THR A 90 19.69 4.09 0.50
CA THR A 90 19.52 2.69 0.11
C THR A 90 19.17 2.61 -1.37
N PRO A 91 19.74 1.67 -2.14
CA PRO A 91 19.38 1.52 -3.56
C PRO A 91 17.87 1.38 -3.75
N LEU A 92 17.29 2.16 -4.67
CA LEU A 92 15.84 2.15 -4.93
C LEU A 92 15.31 0.74 -5.24
N ALA A 93 16.09 -0.07 -5.94
CA ALA A 93 15.76 -1.47 -6.21
C ALA A 93 15.50 -2.29 -4.92
N THR A 94 16.27 -2.07 -3.87
CA THR A 94 16.10 -2.74 -2.58
C THR A 94 14.81 -2.27 -1.89
N VAL A 95 14.52 -0.97 -1.93
CA VAL A 95 13.25 -0.43 -1.39
C VAL A 95 12.05 -0.99 -2.15
N LEU A 96 12.09 -1.01 -3.48
CA LEU A 96 11.02 -1.56 -4.31
C LEU A 96 10.81 -3.07 -4.07
N GLN A 97 11.86 -3.83 -3.75
CA GLN A 97 11.73 -5.24 -3.33
C GLN A 97 11.04 -5.41 -1.98
N THR A 98 11.01 -4.38 -1.13
CA THR A 98 10.24 -4.35 0.12
C THR A 98 8.80 -3.94 -0.12
N VAL A 99 8.57 -2.99 -1.04
CA VAL A 99 7.24 -2.49 -1.40
C VAL A 99 6.42 -3.52 -2.18
N LEU A 100 7.08 -4.26 -3.07
CA LEU A 100 6.43 -5.18 -4.00
C LEU A 100 6.50 -6.64 -3.51
N PRO A 101 5.41 -7.42 -3.64
CA PRO A 101 5.43 -8.82 -3.27
C PRO A 101 6.34 -9.62 -4.20
N ARG A 102 6.87 -10.75 -3.70
CA ARG A 102 7.71 -11.63 -4.51
C ARG A 102 6.87 -12.46 -5.48
N GLY A 103 7.45 -12.75 -6.64
CA GLY A 103 6.87 -13.63 -7.66
C GLY A 103 5.63 -13.04 -8.35
N LEU A 104 5.68 -11.75 -8.67
CA LEU A 104 4.73 -11.00 -9.50
C LEU A 104 4.60 -11.58 -10.92
N ASP A 105 5.64 -12.24 -11.40
CA ASP A 105 5.68 -12.95 -12.68
C ASP A 105 4.96 -14.31 -12.68
N LYS A 106 4.54 -14.79 -11.49
CA LYS A 106 3.88 -16.09 -11.36
C LYS A 106 2.36 -15.95 -11.49
N VAL A 107 1.79 -16.65 -12.45
CA VAL A 107 0.34 -16.86 -12.52
C VAL A 107 -0.12 -17.74 -11.35
N ARG A 108 -0.98 -17.21 -10.49
CA ARG A 108 -1.50 -17.93 -9.31
C ARG A 108 -3.00 -18.10 -9.43
N ARG A 109 -3.51 -19.26 -9.00
CA ARG A 109 -4.95 -19.50 -8.88
C ARG A 109 -5.48 -18.68 -7.71
N THR A 110 -6.43 -17.80 -7.99
CA THR A 110 -7.19 -17.10 -6.96
C THR A 110 -8.12 -18.12 -6.30
N LYS A 111 -7.97 -18.36 -4.99
CA LYS A 111 -9.03 -19.01 -4.21
C LYS A 111 -10.03 -17.93 -3.82
N GLU A 112 -11.31 -18.16 -4.08
CA GLU A 112 -12.39 -17.29 -3.60
C GLU A 112 -12.33 -17.21 -2.07
N LYS A 113 -12.39 -15.99 -1.52
CA LYS A 113 -12.50 -15.77 -0.09
C LYS A 113 -13.95 -15.94 0.34
N GLN A 114 -14.14 -16.64 1.46
CA GLN A 114 -15.39 -16.61 2.20
C GLN A 114 -15.55 -15.21 2.81
N ALA A 115 -16.66 -14.55 2.52
CA ALA A 115 -17.02 -13.30 3.18
C ALA A 115 -17.18 -13.56 4.68
N HIS A 116 -16.45 -12.81 5.53
CA HIS A 116 -16.68 -12.82 6.96
C HIS A 116 -17.98 -12.08 7.27
N THR A 117 -19.12 -12.75 7.15
CA THR A 117 -20.41 -12.20 7.58
C THR A 117 -20.61 -12.53 9.06
N SER A 118 -20.08 -11.71 9.96
CA SER A 118 -20.48 -11.80 11.38
C SER A 118 -21.55 -10.74 11.67
N LYS A 119 -22.82 -11.14 11.63
CA LYS A 119 -23.94 -10.33 12.15
C LYS A 119 -24.13 -10.66 13.63
N ARG A 120 -23.41 -9.99 14.53
CA ARG A 120 -23.93 -9.76 15.90
C ARG A 120 -24.75 -8.46 15.88
N ASN A 121 -25.64 -8.31 16.85
CA ASN A 121 -26.41 -7.08 17.00
C ASN A 121 -25.46 -5.95 17.39
N ARG A 122 -25.47 -4.84 16.63
CA ARG A 122 -24.72 -3.62 16.95
C ARG A 122 -25.14 -3.13 18.33
N THR A 123 -24.26 -3.24 19.33
CA THR A 123 -24.36 -2.41 20.52
C THR A 123 -24.10 -0.96 20.09
N THR A 124 -25.01 -0.05 20.43
CA THR A 124 -24.80 1.37 20.16
C THR A 124 -23.66 1.84 21.06
N ILE A 125 -22.52 2.18 20.46
CA ILE A 125 -21.36 2.66 21.19
C ILE A 125 -21.62 4.12 21.55
N VAL A 126 -21.68 4.42 22.85
CA VAL A 126 -21.87 5.77 23.38
C VAL A 126 -20.53 6.31 23.82
N PHE A 127 -20.00 7.29 23.09
CA PHE A 127 -18.75 7.93 23.46
C PHE A 127 -18.87 8.75 24.74
N ASN A 128 -17.86 8.60 25.60
CA ASN A 128 -17.68 9.49 26.74
C ASN A 128 -17.26 10.91 26.26
N PRO A 129 -17.29 11.92 27.13
CA PRO A 129 -16.94 13.29 26.75
C PRO A 129 -15.52 13.44 26.17
N ASP A 130 -14.55 12.67 26.67
CA ASP A 130 -13.15 12.75 26.21
C ASP A 130 -12.96 12.13 24.83
N GLN A 131 -13.62 11.01 24.52
CA GLN A 131 -13.63 10.41 23.19
C GLN A 131 -14.30 11.33 22.16
N LYS A 132 -15.43 11.97 22.51
CA LYS A 132 -16.08 12.95 21.63
C LYS A 132 -15.18 14.15 21.36
N ARG A 133 -14.51 14.65 22.40
CA ARG A 133 -13.54 15.74 22.28
C ARG A 133 -12.39 15.33 21.36
N ALA A 134 -11.80 14.16 21.57
CA ALA A 134 -10.71 13.65 20.76
C ALA A 134 -11.07 13.56 19.27
N VAL A 135 -12.23 12.97 18.93
CA VAL A 135 -12.69 12.91 17.52
C VAL A 135 -12.91 14.30 16.93
N THR A 136 -13.48 15.22 17.71
CA THR A 136 -13.73 16.59 17.25
C THR A 136 -12.42 17.33 16.96
N GLU A 137 -11.45 17.25 17.87
CA GLU A 137 -10.14 17.87 17.72
C GLU A 137 -9.35 17.27 16.56
N ILE A 138 -9.40 15.93 16.40
CA ILE A 138 -8.75 15.25 15.28
C ILE A 138 -9.33 15.72 13.94
N ASN A 139 -10.66 15.83 13.84
CA ASN A 139 -11.32 16.28 12.62
C ASN A 139 -11.11 17.77 12.30
N ALA A 140 -10.91 18.59 13.33
CA ALA A 140 -10.64 20.02 13.17
C ALA A 140 -9.16 20.32 12.90
N SER A 141 -8.26 19.37 13.16
CA SER A 141 -6.83 19.53 12.99
C SER A 141 -6.44 19.72 11.52
N SER A 142 -5.59 20.71 11.26
CA SER A 142 -4.86 20.84 9.99
C SER A 142 -3.54 20.06 9.98
N ASP A 143 -3.09 19.58 11.14
CA ASP A 143 -1.83 18.85 11.28
C ASP A 143 -2.00 17.41 10.81
N GLY A 144 -1.10 16.95 9.95
CA GLY A 144 -1.11 15.59 9.39
C GLY A 144 -0.70 14.48 10.36
N THR A 145 -0.37 14.80 11.63
CA THR A 145 0.05 13.82 12.63
C THR A 145 -0.47 14.23 14.01
N ILE A 146 -1.15 13.31 14.68
CA ILE A 146 -1.79 13.55 15.97
C ILE A 146 -1.47 12.39 16.91
N ILE A 147 -1.20 12.70 18.17
CA ILE A 147 -0.99 11.70 19.22
C ILE A 147 -2.25 11.60 20.07
N LEU A 148 -2.93 10.44 20.03
CA LEU A 148 -4.02 10.12 20.93
C LEU A 148 -3.49 9.45 22.20
N GLN A 149 -3.29 10.23 23.25
CA GLN A 149 -2.80 9.71 24.54
C GLN A 149 -3.94 9.19 25.41
N GLY A 150 -3.81 7.97 25.90
CA GLY A 150 -4.75 7.38 26.85
C GLY A 150 -4.23 6.06 27.40
N VAL A 151 -4.50 5.79 28.68
CA VAL A 151 -4.15 4.50 29.32
C VAL A 151 -4.87 3.33 28.64
N THR A 152 -4.38 2.11 28.82
CA THR A 152 -5.06 0.90 28.35
C THR A 152 -6.47 0.83 28.94
N GLY A 153 -7.46 0.41 28.13
CA GLY A 153 -8.86 0.36 28.56
C GLY A 153 -9.62 1.70 28.53
N SER A 154 -8.97 2.82 28.22
CA SER A 154 -9.65 4.13 28.05
C SER A 154 -10.53 4.22 26.80
N GLY A 155 -10.51 3.20 25.95
CA GLY A 155 -11.33 3.14 24.74
C GLY A 155 -10.73 3.87 23.53
N LYS A 156 -9.40 3.92 23.40
CA LYS A 156 -8.70 4.45 22.20
C LYS A 156 -9.15 3.76 20.91
N THR A 157 -9.33 2.44 20.96
CA THR A 157 -9.81 1.64 19.82
C THR A 157 -11.15 2.13 19.27
N GLU A 158 -12.04 2.63 20.13
CA GLU A 158 -13.33 3.19 19.69
C GLU A 158 -13.16 4.49 18.90
N VAL A 159 -12.20 5.33 19.31
CA VAL A 159 -11.83 6.54 18.56
C VAL A 159 -11.24 6.13 17.20
N TYR A 160 -10.36 5.14 17.15
CA TYR A 160 -9.78 4.62 15.90
C TYR A 160 -10.87 4.14 14.91
N LYS A 161 -11.83 3.34 15.41
CA LYS A 161 -12.93 2.83 14.58
C LYS A 161 -13.83 3.94 14.07
N GLU A 162 -14.10 4.98 14.87
CA GLU A 162 -14.90 6.11 14.39
C GLU A 162 -14.18 6.91 13.30
N LEU A 163 -12.89 7.19 13.46
CA LEU A 163 -12.10 7.87 12.43
C LEU A 163 -12.03 7.03 11.14
N ALA A 164 -11.84 5.72 11.27
CA ALA A 164 -11.87 4.80 10.14
C ALA A 164 -13.25 4.76 9.46
N ARG A 165 -14.34 4.80 10.23
CA ARG A 165 -15.72 4.86 9.72
C ARG A 165 -15.97 6.13 8.94
N GLN A 166 -15.51 7.28 9.45
CA GLN A 166 -15.61 8.56 8.75
C GLN A 166 -14.81 8.56 7.45
N ALA A 167 -13.59 8.01 7.46
CA ALA A 167 -12.77 7.87 6.25
C ALA A 167 -13.47 6.99 5.19
N VAL A 168 -13.94 5.79 5.58
CA VAL A 168 -14.65 4.87 4.68
C VAL A 168 -15.95 5.47 4.15
N ALA A 169 -16.72 6.16 4.99
CA ALA A 169 -17.93 6.87 4.58
C ALA A 169 -17.65 8.01 3.58
N GLY A 170 -16.46 8.62 3.67
CA GLY A 170 -15.93 9.58 2.70
C GLY A 170 -15.25 8.94 1.48
N SER A 171 -15.47 7.64 1.23
CA SER A 171 -14.85 6.87 0.15
C SER A 171 -13.33 6.80 0.20
N LYS A 172 -12.73 6.87 1.40
CA LYS A 172 -11.29 6.75 1.62
C LYS A 172 -10.93 5.47 2.35
N SER A 173 -9.79 4.89 1.98
CA SER A 173 -9.26 3.69 2.62
C SER A 173 -8.49 4.01 3.91
N VAL A 174 -8.22 2.98 4.71
CA VAL A 174 -7.59 3.08 6.03
C VAL A 174 -6.46 2.07 6.15
N ILE A 175 -5.35 2.47 6.76
CA ILE A 175 -4.32 1.54 7.27
C ILE A 175 -4.33 1.59 8.79
N VAL A 176 -4.34 0.42 9.43
CA VAL A 176 -4.17 0.26 10.87
C VAL A 176 -2.92 -0.57 11.12
N LEU A 177 -1.88 0.08 11.62
CA LEU A 177 -0.65 -0.57 12.03
C LEU A 177 -0.80 -1.01 13.49
N VAL A 178 -0.64 -2.30 13.72
CA VAL A 178 -0.64 -2.90 15.07
C VAL A 178 0.73 -3.55 15.31
N PRO A 179 1.15 -3.74 16.58
CA PRO A 179 2.36 -4.50 16.89
C PRO A 179 2.32 -5.91 16.29
N GLU A 180 3.46 -6.44 15.85
CA GLU A 180 3.52 -7.73 15.15
C GLU A 180 3.06 -8.91 16.02
N ILE A 181 3.34 -8.87 17.32
CA ILE A 181 2.86 -9.85 18.31
C ILE A 181 1.35 -9.79 18.55
N SER A 182 0.73 -8.65 18.21
CA SER A 182 -0.68 -8.36 18.43
C SER A 182 -1.56 -8.77 17.23
N LEU A 183 -1.06 -9.61 16.32
CA LEU A 183 -1.82 -10.01 15.14
C LEU A 183 -2.93 -11.03 15.39
N THR A 184 -3.10 -11.45 16.64
CA THR A 184 -4.28 -12.16 17.18
C THR A 184 -5.15 -11.23 18.03
N SER A 185 -4.90 -9.91 17.99
CA SER A 185 -5.50 -8.94 18.89
C SER A 185 -7.00 -8.78 18.72
N GLN A 186 -7.59 -8.37 19.83
CA GLN A 186 -8.96 -7.87 19.92
C GLN A 186 -9.26 -6.80 18.87
N ILE A 187 -8.29 -5.91 18.54
CA ILE A 187 -8.46 -4.85 17.53
C ILE A 187 -8.84 -5.44 16.18
N ILE A 188 -8.14 -6.47 15.70
CA ILE A 188 -8.45 -7.10 14.42
C ILE A 188 -9.88 -7.66 14.43
N SER A 189 -10.28 -8.31 15.52
CA SER A 189 -11.63 -8.87 15.67
C SER A 189 -12.71 -7.78 15.68
N GLU A 190 -12.44 -6.65 16.33
CA GLU A 190 -13.35 -5.51 16.36
C GLU A 190 -13.49 -4.84 14.99
N PHE A 191 -12.40 -4.67 14.25
CA PHE A 191 -12.46 -4.11 12.90
C PHE A 191 -13.13 -5.07 11.90
N LEU A 192 -12.83 -6.37 11.95
CA LEU A 192 -13.51 -7.39 11.14
C LEU A 192 -15.02 -7.44 11.39
N TYR A 193 -15.45 -7.02 12.58
CA TYR A 193 -16.86 -6.93 12.94
C TYR A 193 -17.51 -5.65 12.40
N ASP A 194 -16.84 -4.51 12.50
CA ASP A 194 -17.40 -3.20 12.17
C ASP A 194 -17.35 -2.85 10.67
N PHE A 195 -16.41 -3.43 9.92
CA PHE A 195 -16.13 -3.06 8.54
C PHE A 195 -16.30 -4.25 7.58
N PRO A 196 -16.92 -4.06 6.41
CA PRO A 196 -17.16 -5.14 5.45
C PRO A 196 -15.89 -5.56 4.68
N ASN A 197 -15.02 -4.60 4.36
CA ASN A 197 -13.86 -4.77 3.49
C ASN A 197 -12.56 -4.65 4.29
N VAL A 198 -12.29 -5.62 5.15
CA VAL A 198 -11.06 -5.68 5.95
C VAL A 198 -10.06 -6.65 5.32
N VAL A 199 -8.83 -6.18 5.19
CA VAL A 199 -7.69 -6.94 4.69
C VAL A 199 -6.65 -7.04 5.80
N VAL A 200 -6.42 -8.24 6.30
CA VAL A 200 -5.38 -8.50 7.31
C VAL A 200 -4.13 -9.06 6.62
N THR A 201 -2.96 -8.51 6.95
CA THR A 201 -1.66 -9.01 6.49
C THR A 201 -0.71 -9.28 7.65
N HIS A 202 0.12 -10.33 7.56
CA HIS A 202 1.02 -10.76 8.64
C HIS A 202 2.22 -11.58 8.16
N SER A 203 3.23 -11.72 9.03
CA SER A 203 4.48 -12.42 8.70
C SER A 203 4.31 -13.91 8.43
N HIS A 204 3.34 -14.59 9.07
CA HIS A 204 3.02 -16.01 8.79
C HIS A 204 2.38 -16.27 7.42
N MET A 205 2.01 -15.25 6.64
CA MET A 205 1.47 -15.45 5.30
C MET A 205 2.56 -15.99 4.37
N THR A 206 2.21 -17.00 3.58
CA THR A 206 3.03 -17.42 2.44
C THR A 206 3.13 -16.30 1.41
N GLU A 207 4.18 -16.30 0.59
CA GLU A 207 4.29 -15.36 -0.54
C GLU A 207 3.06 -15.42 -1.45
N ALA A 208 2.49 -16.62 -1.62
CA ALA A 208 1.23 -16.87 -2.32
C ALA A 208 0.11 -15.96 -1.81
N GLN A 209 -0.16 -16.05 -0.51
CA GLN A 209 -1.23 -15.30 0.14
C GLN A 209 -0.93 -13.79 0.17
N ARG A 210 0.31 -13.39 0.44
CA ARG A 210 0.72 -11.98 0.42
C ARG A 210 0.43 -11.34 -0.93
N HIS A 211 0.83 -11.98 -2.02
CA HIS A 211 0.56 -11.48 -3.37
C HIS A 211 -0.94 -11.39 -3.68
N THR A 212 -1.73 -12.41 -3.33
CA THR A 212 -3.18 -12.39 -3.54
C THR A 212 -3.84 -11.22 -2.82
N VAL A 213 -3.47 -10.98 -1.57
CA VAL A 213 -4.02 -9.89 -0.78
C VAL A 213 -3.53 -8.52 -1.25
N TRP A 214 -2.26 -8.41 -1.62
CA TRP A 214 -1.69 -7.20 -2.22
C TRP A 214 -2.41 -6.82 -3.51
N LYS A 215 -2.66 -7.80 -4.38
CA LYS A 215 -3.38 -7.59 -5.65
C LYS A 215 -4.84 -7.23 -5.42
N GLN A 216 -5.51 -7.89 -4.47
CA GLN A 216 -6.87 -7.54 -4.05
C GLN A 216 -6.98 -6.06 -3.65
N VAL A 217 -6.00 -5.54 -2.89
CA VAL A 217 -5.99 -4.13 -2.47
C VAL A 217 -5.65 -3.20 -3.63
N LEU A 218 -4.70 -3.57 -4.48
CA LEU A 218 -4.32 -2.76 -5.65
C LEU A 218 -5.50 -2.54 -6.60
N GLU A 219 -6.29 -3.59 -6.84
CA GLU A 219 -7.42 -3.58 -7.78
C GLU A 219 -8.75 -3.18 -7.12
N ALA A 220 -8.74 -2.83 -5.84
CA ALA A 220 -9.95 -2.48 -5.12
C ALA A 220 -10.57 -1.18 -5.65
N THR A 221 -11.86 -1.25 -5.99
CA THR A 221 -12.67 -0.08 -6.37
C THR A 221 -13.45 0.50 -5.20
N GLU A 222 -13.53 -0.24 -4.09
CA GLU A 222 -14.16 0.18 -2.85
C GLU A 222 -13.11 0.43 -1.76
N PRO A 223 -13.36 1.34 -0.80
CA PRO A 223 -12.46 1.59 0.31
C PRO A 223 -12.08 0.31 1.06
N GLN A 224 -10.79 0.15 1.33
CA GLN A 224 -10.24 -0.98 2.08
C GLN A 224 -9.80 -0.54 3.47
N VAL A 225 -10.00 -1.40 4.47
CA VAL A 225 -9.35 -1.28 5.77
C VAL A 225 -8.25 -2.32 5.86
N VAL A 226 -7.00 -1.89 5.73
CA VAL A 226 -5.83 -2.76 5.82
C VAL A 226 -5.29 -2.77 7.24
N ILE A 227 -5.13 -3.95 7.83
CA ILE A 227 -4.61 -4.12 9.19
C ILE A 227 -3.42 -5.06 9.17
N GLY A 228 -2.35 -4.70 9.87
CA GLY A 228 -1.17 -5.56 9.97
C GLY A 228 -0.01 -4.91 10.72
N PRO A 229 1.18 -5.52 10.68
CA PRO A 229 2.38 -4.95 11.29
C PRO A 229 2.91 -3.83 10.41
N ARG A 230 4.09 -3.30 10.71
CA ARG A 230 4.69 -2.18 9.95
C ARG A 230 4.79 -2.41 8.44
N SER A 231 4.94 -3.66 8.00
CA SER A 231 4.97 -3.99 6.56
C SER A 231 3.65 -3.72 5.84
N ALA A 232 2.52 -3.61 6.56
CA ALA A 232 1.23 -3.21 5.99
C ALA A 232 1.25 -1.78 5.42
N LEU A 233 2.19 -0.93 5.85
CA LEU A 233 2.42 0.40 5.28
C LEU A 233 2.70 0.35 3.77
N PHE A 234 3.27 -0.74 3.27
CA PHE A 234 3.60 -0.91 1.86
C PHE A 234 2.48 -1.49 1.00
N MET A 235 1.30 -1.72 1.59
CA MET A 235 0.14 -2.15 0.82
C MET A 235 -0.30 -1.03 -0.13
N PRO A 236 -0.71 -1.36 -1.36
CA PRO A 236 -1.02 -0.38 -2.41
C PRO A 236 -2.44 0.16 -2.24
N VAL A 237 -2.71 0.76 -1.08
CA VAL A 237 -4.04 1.20 -0.67
C VAL A 237 -4.49 2.41 -1.51
N PRO A 238 -5.58 2.29 -2.29
CA PRO A 238 -6.11 3.41 -3.06
C PRO A 238 -6.81 4.42 -2.13
N ASP A 239 -6.75 5.71 -2.50
CA ASP A 239 -7.47 6.80 -1.82
C ASP A 239 -7.32 6.78 -0.29
N LEU A 240 -6.08 6.62 0.19
CA LEU A 240 -5.76 6.52 1.62
C LEU A 240 -6.17 7.81 2.36
N GLY A 241 -7.06 7.66 3.36
CA GLY A 241 -7.57 8.78 4.15
C GLY A 241 -6.89 8.93 5.51
N ILE A 242 -6.61 7.83 6.20
CA ILE A 242 -5.98 7.84 7.52
C ILE A 242 -5.09 6.61 7.73
N ILE A 243 -3.97 6.83 8.39
CA ILE A 243 -3.10 5.79 8.94
C ILE A 243 -3.21 5.88 10.47
N ILE A 244 -3.59 4.78 11.09
CA ILE A 244 -3.69 4.64 12.54
C ILE A 244 -2.52 3.76 12.99
N ILE A 245 -1.74 4.23 13.95
CA ILE A 245 -0.62 3.48 14.52
C ILE A 245 -0.96 3.20 15.98
N ASP A 246 -1.32 1.96 16.26
CA ASP A 246 -1.56 1.53 17.64
C ASP A 246 -0.22 1.23 18.34
N GLU A 247 -0.18 1.50 19.64
CA GLU A 247 1.02 1.36 20.48
C GLU A 247 2.29 1.95 19.84
N ALA A 248 2.19 3.19 19.31
CA ALA A 248 3.25 3.87 18.56
C ALA A 248 4.58 4.04 19.32
N HIS A 249 4.59 3.83 20.64
CA HIS A 249 5.78 3.87 21.48
C HIS A 249 6.60 2.57 21.45
N GLU A 250 6.02 1.45 21.00
CA GLU A 250 6.68 0.15 21.04
C GLU A 250 7.84 0.08 20.02
N PRO A 251 9.10 -0.05 20.51
CA PRO A 251 10.24 -0.25 19.63
C PRO A 251 10.24 -1.73 19.23
N SER A 252 9.50 -2.06 18.16
CA SER A 252 9.39 -3.42 17.54
C SER A 252 10.46 -4.44 17.91
#